data_AF-A0A445CXM3-F1
#
_entry.id   AF-A0A445CXM3-F1
#
_cell.length_a   1.000
_cell.length_b   1.000
_cell.length_c   1.000
_cell.angle_alpha   90.00
_cell.angle_beta   90.00
_cell.angle_gamma   90.00
#
_symmetry.space_group_name_H-M   'P 1'
#
loop_
_entity.id
_entity.type
_entity.pdbx_description
1 polymer ?
#
loop_
_entity_poly.entity_id
_entity_poly.type
_entity_poly.pdbx_seq_one_letter_code
_entity_poly.pdbx_strand_id
1 'polypeptide(L)' 'MNDSSSNCQLNQSKVDYCFDSNEAPKFLCNVDEQFVPKLGMTFNMLDDAAKFYKNYSKVACFSTRVWSTNKKGNEIKNQ' A
#
# COMPACT_ATOMS: atom_id res chain seq x y z
N MET A 1 20.60 -16.60 -28.53
CA MET A 1 20.60 -15.14 -28.32
C MET A 1 20.44 -14.91 -26.83
N ASN A 2 21.38 -14.17 -26.22
CA ASN A 2 21.38 -13.83 -24.80
C ASN A 2 20.49 -12.61 -24.58
N ASP A 3 19.45 -12.74 -23.75
CA ASP A 3 18.70 -11.60 -23.23
C ASP A 3 19.24 -11.24 -21.85
N SER A 4 20.07 -10.20 -21.86
CA SER A 4 20.26 -9.15 -20.86
C SER A 4 19.96 -9.47 -19.40
N SER A 5 21.04 -9.77 -18.68
CA SER A 5 21.31 -9.47 -17.27
C SER A 5 20.41 -8.37 -16.67
N SER A 6 19.45 -8.75 -15.81
CA SER A 6 18.79 -7.83 -14.88
C SER A 6 19.60 -7.73 -13.59
N ASN A 7 20.48 -6.72 -13.50
CA ASN A 7 21.14 -6.37 -12.25
C ASN A 7 20.21 -5.56 -11.35
N CYS A 8 19.16 -6.20 -10.83
CA CYS A 8 18.39 -5.64 -9.71
C CYS A 8 19.08 -6.10 -8.42
N GLN A 9 20.08 -5.36 -7.97
CA GLN A 9 20.59 -5.48 -6.60
C GLN A 9 19.49 -5.03 -5.63
N LEU A 10 18.62 -5.97 -5.28
CA LEU A 10 17.79 -5.89 -4.09
C LEU A 10 18.73 -5.82 -2.89
N ASN A 11 18.84 -4.65 -2.28
CA ASN A 11 19.47 -4.55 -0.97
C ASN A 11 18.69 -5.47 -0.03
N GLN A 12 19.35 -6.55 0.39
CA GLN A 12 18.88 -7.68 1.19
C GLN A 12 18.55 -7.27 2.63
N SER A 13 17.65 -6.30 2.82
CA SER A 13 16.89 -6.25 4.07
C SER A 13 15.74 -7.25 3.91
N LYS A 14 16.05 -8.53 4.14
CA LYS A 14 15.07 -9.61 4.23
C LYS A 14 14.17 -9.32 5.42
N VAL A 15 13.08 -8.59 5.21
CA VAL A 15 12.03 -8.46 6.22
C VAL A 15 11.18 -9.73 6.10
N ASP A 16 11.63 -10.79 6.76
CA ASP A 16 10.84 -11.99 6.98
C ASP A 16 9.66 -11.60 7.89
N TYR A 17 8.53 -11.21 7.31
CA TYR A 17 7.28 -11.17 8.06
C TYR A 17 6.64 -12.56 8.00
N CYS A 18 7.13 -13.47 8.84
CA CYS A 18 6.45 -14.71 9.14
C CYS A 18 5.35 -14.43 10.15
N PHE A 19 4.13 -14.16 9.70
CA PHE A 19 2.96 -14.29 10.57
C PHE A 19 2.53 -15.76 10.63
N ASP A 20 3.37 -16.58 11.25
CA ASP A 20 3.01 -17.94 11.65
C ASP A 20 2.31 -17.81 13.00
N SER A 21 1.00 -17.60 12.99
CA SER A 21 0.17 -17.74 14.18
C SER A 21 -1.03 -18.60 13.85
N ASN A 22 -1.06 -19.78 14.46
CA ASN A 22 -2.17 -20.72 14.48
C ASN A 22 -3.27 -20.29 15.48
N GLU A 23 -3.07 -19.20 16.20
CA GLU A 23 -4.04 -18.55 17.08
C GLU A 23 -4.56 -17.25 16.44
N ALA A 24 -5.83 -16.92 16.67
CA ALA A 24 -6.44 -15.73 16.10
C ALA A 24 -5.57 -14.49 16.38
N PRO A 25 -5.20 -13.70 15.36
CA PRO A 25 -4.31 -12.56 15.55
C PRO A 25 -4.94 -11.61 16.58
N LYS A 26 -4.39 -11.55 17.79
CA LYS A 26 -4.67 -10.44 18.70
C LYS A 26 -3.91 -9.23 18.16
N PHE A 27 -4.46 -8.59 17.14
CA PHE A 27 -4.06 -7.25 16.68
C PHE A 27 -4.45 -6.22 17.74
N LEU A 28 -3.95 -6.34 18.96
CA LEU A 28 -4.16 -5.38 20.05
C LEU A 28 -3.10 -4.28 19.99
N CYS A 29 -2.79 -3.81 18.78
CA CYS A 29 -2.38 -2.43 18.65
C CYS A 29 -3.65 -1.62 18.96
N ASN A 30 -3.65 -0.79 20.00
CA ASN A 30 -4.71 0.19 20.22
C ASN A 30 -4.68 1.16 19.04
N VAL A 31 -5.29 0.73 17.94
CA VAL A 31 -5.57 1.56 16.78
C VAL A 31 -6.64 2.50 17.27
N ASP A 32 -6.32 3.78 17.42
CA ASP A 32 -7.37 4.77 17.57
C ASP A 32 -8.41 4.53 16.46
N GLU A 33 -9.67 4.34 16.84
CA GLU A 33 -10.77 4.07 15.89
C GLU A 33 -10.83 5.10 14.76
N GLN A 34 -10.25 6.29 14.98
CA GLN A 34 -10.14 7.34 13.96
C GLN A 34 -9.26 6.97 12.76
N PHE A 35 -8.32 6.02 12.89
CA PHE A 35 -7.41 5.60 11.82
C PHE A 35 -7.81 4.27 11.18
N VAL A 36 -8.93 3.67 11.61
CA VAL A 36 -9.49 2.47 10.98
C VAL A 36 -10.25 2.89 9.71
N PRO A 37 -9.88 2.37 8.52
CA PRO A 37 -10.62 2.66 7.29
C PRO A 37 -12.08 2.16 7.41
N LYS A 38 -13.04 3.03 7.06
CA LYS A 38 -14.47 2.67 7.04
C LYS A 38 -14.95 2.45 5.61
N LEU A 39 -15.88 1.51 5.45
CA LEU A 39 -16.59 1.34 4.18
C LEU A 39 -17.31 2.64 3.80
N GLY A 40 -17.17 3.06 2.54
CA GLY A 40 -17.73 4.31 2.05
C GLY A 40 -16.97 5.57 2.46
N MET A 41 -15.79 5.45 3.07
CA MET A 41 -14.94 6.61 3.36
C MET A 41 -14.43 7.24 2.05
N THR A 42 -14.59 8.55 1.92
CA THR A 42 -14.12 9.33 0.77
C THR A 42 -13.21 10.47 1.23
N PHE A 43 -12.16 10.77 0.47
CA PHE A 43 -11.27 11.92 0.71
C PHE A 43 -11.48 12.97 -0.38
N ASN A 44 -11.56 14.24 0.02
CA ASN A 44 -11.68 15.36 -0.91
C ASN A 44 -10.36 15.66 -1.62
N MET A 45 -9.23 15.38 -0.95
CA MET A 45 -7.89 15.63 -1.43
C MET A 45 -7.01 14.39 -1.32
N LEU A 46 -6.07 14.25 -2.25
CA LEU A 46 -5.08 13.16 -2.24
C LEU A 46 -4.20 13.22 -0.98
N ASP A 47 -3.85 14.42 -0.51
CA ASP A 47 -3.00 14.62 0.66
C ASP A 47 -3.66 14.10 1.95
N ASP A 48 -4.98 14.28 2.09
CA ASP A 48 -5.74 13.76 3.23
C ASP A 48 -5.74 12.23 3.24
N ALA A 49 -5.94 11.62 2.07
CA ALA A 49 -5.87 10.17 1.91
C ALA A 49 -4.47 9.64 2.23
N ALA A 50 -3.42 10.28 1.71
CA ALA A 50 -2.04 9.89 1.95
C ALA A 50 -1.67 9.98 3.44
N LYS A 51 -2.08 11.06 4.12
CA LYS A 51 -1.85 11.24 5.56
C LYS A 51 -2.59 10.18 6.39
N PHE A 52 -3.83 9.87 6.04
CA PHE A 52 -4.63 8.85 6.70
C PHE A 52 -3.96 7.47 6.60
N TYR A 53 -3.64 7.03 5.38
CA TYR A 53 -3.05 5.72 5.15
C TYR A 53 -1.65 5.59 5.76
N LYS A 54 -0.86 6.67 5.79
CA LYS A 54 0.44 6.68 6.48
C LYS A 54 0.31 6.45 7.99
N ASN A 55 -0.74 6.97 8.63
CA ASN A 55 -0.98 6.73 10.05
C ASN A 55 -1.50 5.31 10.27
N TYR A 56 -2.43 4.84 9.44
CA TYR A 56 -2.93 3.47 9.50
C TYR A 56 -1.80 2.43 9.31
N SER A 57 -0.88 2.66 8.38
CA SER A 57 0.21 1.71 8.09
C SER A 57 1.22 1.57 9.22
N LYS A 58 1.48 2.65 9.96
CA LYS A 58 2.32 2.62 11.17
C LYS A 58 1.73 1.71 12.24
N VAL A 59 0.41 1.73 12.36
CA VAL A 59 -0.35 1.01 13.36
C VAL A 59 -0.52 -0.47 12.97
N ALA A 60 -0.79 -0.72 11.69
CA ALA A 60 -0.97 -2.06 11.14
C ALA A 60 0.34 -2.72 10.68
N CYS A 61 1.50 -2.11 10.97
CA CYS A 61 2.84 -2.63 10.70
C CYS A 61 3.11 -2.99 9.22
N PHE A 62 2.63 -2.16 8.27
CA PHE A 62 2.92 -2.34 6.84
C PHE A 62 3.35 -1.03 6.16
N SER A 63 3.89 -1.12 4.94
CA SER A 63 4.32 0.03 4.14
C SER A 63 3.24 0.45 3.14
N THR A 64 3.01 1.76 3.02
CA THR A 64 2.07 2.33 2.03
C THR A 64 2.81 2.88 0.82
N ARG A 65 2.25 2.64 -0.37
CA ARG A 65 2.65 3.30 -1.62
C ARG A 65 1.48 4.08 -2.17
N VAL A 66 1.68 5.35 -2.52
CA VAL A 66 0.67 6.17 -3.19
C VAL A 66 0.76 5.93 -4.70
N TRP A 67 -0.37 5.60 -5.32
CA TRP A 67 -0.50 5.42 -6.76
C TRP A 67 -1.77 6.13 -7.25
N SER A 68 -1.68 6.86 -8.35
CA SER A 68 -2.83 7.49 -9.00
C SER A 68 -2.96 6.98 -10.44
N THR A 69 -4.19 6.70 -10.85
CA THR A 69 -4.52 6.45 -12.26
C THR A 69 -5.40 7.60 -12.73
N ASN A 70 -4.84 8.48 -13.54
CA ASN A 70 -5.64 9.45 -14.26
C ASN A 70 -6.33 8.71 -15.42
N LYS A 71 -7.66 8.63 -15.41
CA LYS A 71 -8.42 8.29 -16.62
C LYS A 71 -8.34 9.47 -17.59
N LYS A 72 -7.17 9.68 -18.19
CA LYS A 72 -7.09 10.51 -19.38
C LYS A 72 -7.74 9.67 -20.48
N GLY A 73 -8.87 10.12 -21.02
CA GLY A 73 -9.53 9.42 -22.12
C GLY A 73 -8.58 9.37 -23.30
N ASN A 74 -8.11 8.17 -23.65
CA ASN A 74 -7.27 7.98 -24.82
C ASN A 74 -8.18 8.17 -26.05
N GLU A 75 -7.99 9.23 -26.84
CA GLU A 75 -8.65 9.33 -28.15
C GLU A 75 -8.09 8.22 -29.05
N ILE A 76 -8.84 7.14 -29.21
CA ILE A 76 -8.52 6.08 -30.17
C ILE A 76 -8.79 6.65 -31.56
N LYS A 77 -7.74 7.12 -32.23
CA LYS A 77 -7.81 7.45 -33.66
C LYS A 77 -7.77 6.14 -34.44
N ASN A 78 -8.93 5.70 -34.93
CA ASN A 78 -9.00 4.66 -35.97
C ASN A 78 -8.61 5.32 -37.30
N GLN A 79 -7.61 4.73 -37.97
CA GLN A 79 -7.15 5.10 -39.31
C GLN A 79 -7.99 4.40 -40.39
#